data_AF-A2A0P1-F1
#
_entry.id   AF-A2A0P1-F1
#
_cell.length_a   1.000
_cell.length_b   1.000
_cell.length_c   1.000
_cell.angle_alpha   90.00
_cell.angle_beta   90.00
_cell.angle_gamma   90.00
#
_symmetry.space_group_name_H-M   'P 1'
#
loop_
_entity.id
_entity.type
_entity.pdbx_description
1 polymer ?
#
loop_
_entity_poly.entity_id
_entity_poly.type
_entity_poly.pdbx_seq_one_letter_code
_entity_poly.pdbx_strand_id
1 'polypeptide(L)'
;MEKMKRQQPLTTASPDSPGALKKAFACLLWLSILLSSFVVQAQTITWTGATSSDWNTPTNWDTGVVPGASDQVIIPEVTNSPRLDQDRQVGTLNMTDNSSLDLSNFTFTVNERLESRRAVIANGTLKAFKYCSFAWATINAELEASVSYFHTGESTFQKAVKVTYKIYAGLSNGFSVPTSVFEAVTEFIQERGDNWGLNVTGGTFKEKLILTNSSTAIFIVVVLAY
;
A
#
# COMPACT_ATOMS: atom_id res chain seq x y z
N MET A 1 4.37 -63.71 57.72
CA MET A 1 5.43 -64.05 56.75
C MET A 1 5.02 -63.50 55.39
N GLU A 2 5.36 -62.24 55.17
CA GLU A 2 4.99 -61.44 54.01
C GLU A 2 6.02 -61.69 52.90
N LYS A 3 5.59 -62.28 51.78
CA LYS A 3 6.48 -62.50 50.62
C LYS A 3 6.62 -61.20 49.86
N MET A 4 7.75 -60.51 50.05
CA MET A 4 8.19 -59.35 49.27
C MET A 4 8.15 -59.68 47.76
N LYS A 5 7.27 -58.99 47.02
CA LYS A 5 7.31 -58.95 45.55
C LYS A 5 8.53 -58.12 45.17
N ARG A 6 9.59 -58.75 44.63
CA ARG A 6 10.69 -58.03 43.99
C ARG A 6 10.12 -57.20 42.85
N GLN A 7 10.31 -55.89 42.89
CA GLN A 7 10.04 -55.01 41.76
C GLN A 7 10.99 -55.40 40.61
N GLN A 8 10.44 -55.64 39.42
CA GLN A 8 11.26 -55.77 38.21
C GLN A 8 12.02 -54.45 37.99
N PRO A 9 13.30 -54.47 37.58
CA PRO A 9 14.02 -53.25 37.28
C PRO A 9 13.27 -52.44 36.22
N LEU A 10 13.16 -51.13 36.44
CA LEU A 10 12.67 -50.19 35.44
C LEU A 10 13.61 -50.29 34.24
N THR A 11 13.21 -51.02 33.20
CA THR A 11 13.93 -51.05 31.94
C THR A 11 13.82 -49.66 31.32
N THR A 12 14.85 -48.85 31.51
CA THR A 12 15.00 -47.59 30.78
C THR A 12 15.04 -47.97 29.30
N ALA A 13 13.97 -47.65 28.57
CA ALA A 13 13.92 -47.88 27.13
C ALA A 13 15.16 -47.27 26.48
N SER A 14 15.94 -48.09 25.78
CA SER A 14 17.10 -47.62 25.01
C SER A 14 16.65 -46.48 24.09
N PRO A 15 17.39 -45.35 24.01
CA PRO A 15 17.05 -44.24 23.14
C PRO A 15 16.98 -44.65 21.65
N ASP A 16 17.55 -45.81 21.30
CA ASP A 16 17.68 -46.31 19.93
C ASP A 16 16.58 -47.31 19.52
N SER A 17 15.51 -47.47 20.33
CA SER A 17 14.41 -48.35 19.92
C SER A 17 13.77 -47.81 18.62
N PRO A 18 13.54 -48.66 17.59
CA PRO A 18 12.97 -48.22 16.32
C PRO A 18 11.62 -47.48 16.43
N GLY A 19 10.92 -47.62 17.56
CA GLY A 19 9.69 -46.90 17.88
C GLY A 19 9.90 -45.46 18.34
N ALA A 20 11.03 -45.12 18.98
CA ALA A 20 11.33 -43.76 19.42
C ALA A 20 11.66 -42.84 18.22
N LEU A 21 12.42 -43.33 17.24
CA LEU A 21 12.68 -42.62 15.98
C LEU A 21 11.37 -42.34 15.23
N LYS A 22 10.50 -43.33 15.07
CA LYS A 22 9.19 -43.17 14.38
C LYS A 22 8.27 -42.15 15.05
N LYS A 23 8.29 -42.06 16.39
CA LYS A 23 7.53 -41.07 17.16
C LYS A 23 8.13 -39.67 17.06
N ALA A 24 9.45 -39.54 17.01
CA ALA A 24 10.15 -38.27 16.77
C ALA A 24 9.87 -37.73 15.35
N PHE A 25 9.86 -38.60 14.34
CA PHE A 25 9.46 -38.24 12.98
C PHE A 25 7.99 -37.83 12.88
N ALA A 26 7.09 -38.50 13.61
CA ALA A 26 5.68 -38.10 13.68
C ALA A 26 5.51 -36.74 14.37
N CYS A 27 6.25 -36.44 15.45
CA CYS A 27 6.20 -35.14 16.12
C CYS A 27 6.77 -34.00 15.26
N LEU A 28 7.84 -34.26 14.49
CA LEU A 28 8.40 -33.29 13.53
C LEU A 28 7.49 -33.09 12.31
N LEU A 29 6.76 -34.12 11.87
CA LEU A 29 5.74 -34.03 10.81
C LEU A 29 4.49 -33.28 11.29
N TRP A 30 4.13 -33.40 12.57
CA TRP A 30 3.01 -32.63 13.15
C TRP A 30 3.40 -31.19 13.47
N LEU A 31 4.64 -30.93 13.88
CA LEU A 31 5.16 -29.57 14.09
C LEU A 31 5.35 -28.82 12.77
N SER A 32 5.75 -29.50 11.69
CA SER A 32 5.86 -28.89 10.35
C SER A 32 4.51 -28.58 9.69
N ILE A 33 3.44 -29.31 10.04
CA ILE A 33 2.06 -28.96 9.65
C ILE A 33 1.54 -27.74 10.46
N LEU A 34 1.96 -27.58 11.72
CA LEU A 34 1.65 -26.40 12.56
C LEU A 34 2.47 -25.14 12.21
N LEU A 35 3.58 -25.29 11.47
CA LEU A 35 4.34 -24.19 10.86
C LEU A 35 3.98 -23.96 9.39
N SER A 36 2.87 -24.53 8.89
CA SER A 36 2.34 -24.15 7.58
C SER A 36 2.03 -22.67 7.64
N SER A 37 2.89 -21.90 6.97
CA SER A 37 2.86 -20.46 7.01
C SER A 37 1.48 -20.02 6.54
N PHE A 38 0.76 -19.25 7.36
CA PHE A 38 -0.39 -18.50 6.88
C PHE A 38 0.17 -17.54 5.83
N VAL A 39 0.08 -17.94 4.55
CA VAL A 39 0.27 -17.00 3.46
C VAL A 39 -0.90 -16.04 3.60
N VAL A 40 -0.65 -14.84 4.09
CA VAL A 40 -1.61 -13.73 3.96
C VAL A 40 -1.74 -13.50 2.46
N GLN A 41 -2.77 -14.09 1.87
CA GLN A 41 -3.06 -13.93 0.46
C GLN A 41 -3.73 -12.58 0.30
N ALA A 42 -3.22 -11.75 -0.62
CA ALA A 42 -3.87 -10.50 -0.98
C ALA A 42 -5.32 -10.76 -1.41
N GLN A 43 -6.27 -10.11 -0.74
CA GLN A 43 -7.69 -10.17 -1.09
C GLN A 43 -8.14 -8.86 -1.71
N THR A 44 -9.15 -8.92 -2.58
CA THR A 44 -9.89 -7.73 -3.00
C THR A 44 -11.00 -7.49 -1.98
N ILE A 45 -11.03 -6.30 -1.39
CA ILE A 45 -11.97 -5.91 -0.35
C ILE A 45 -12.59 -4.56 -0.73
N THR A 46 -13.91 -4.51 -0.79
CA THR A 46 -14.66 -3.33 -1.25
C THR A 46 -15.30 -2.61 -0.07
N TRP A 47 -15.12 -1.31 -0.01
CA TRP A 47 -15.84 -0.46 0.93
C TRP A 47 -17.32 -0.38 0.54
N THR A 48 -18.20 -0.74 1.47
CA THR A 48 -19.66 -0.62 1.31
C THR A 48 -20.22 0.59 2.05
N GLY A 49 -19.57 1.02 3.13
CA GLY A 49 -20.08 2.10 4.00
C GLY A 49 -21.45 1.80 4.61
N ALA A 50 -21.84 0.52 4.75
CA ALA A 50 -23.18 0.14 5.17
C ALA A 50 -23.51 0.52 6.62
N THR A 51 -22.50 0.67 7.49
CA THR A 51 -22.69 0.93 8.92
C THR A 51 -22.30 2.34 9.33
N SER A 52 -21.15 2.83 8.86
CA SER A 52 -20.58 4.11 9.27
C SER A 52 -19.48 4.56 8.31
N SER A 53 -18.82 5.68 8.60
CA SER A 53 -17.59 6.11 7.92
C SER A 53 -16.31 5.52 8.52
N ASP A 54 -16.36 4.85 9.67
CA ASP A 54 -15.13 4.42 10.37
C ASP A 54 -14.45 3.25 9.64
N TRP A 55 -13.22 3.48 9.15
CA TRP A 55 -12.39 2.48 8.45
C TRP A 55 -12.29 1.16 9.22
N ASN A 56 -12.24 1.22 10.55
CA ASN A 56 -12.02 0.05 11.40
C ASN A 56 -13.29 -0.76 11.67
N THR A 57 -14.45 -0.33 11.18
CA THR A 57 -15.72 -1.04 11.38
C THR A 57 -15.84 -2.16 10.33
N PRO A 58 -15.76 -3.46 10.71
CA PRO A 58 -15.71 -4.55 9.73
C PRO A 58 -16.96 -4.65 8.85
N THR A 59 -18.11 -4.25 9.36
CA THR A 59 -19.39 -4.22 8.62
C THR A 59 -19.48 -3.12 7.56
N ASN A 60 -18.45 -2.29 7.40
CA ASN A 60 -18.29 -1.39 6.25
C ASN A 60 -17.56 -2.05 5.08
N TRP A 61 -17.07 -3.27 5.22
CA TRP A 61 -16.34 -4.01 4.19
C TRP A 61 -17.16 -5.20 3.71
N ASP A 62 -17.17 -5.46 2.40
CA ASP A 62 -17.94 -6.55 1.78
C ASP A 62 -17.54 -7.95 2.29
N THR A 63 -16.28 -8.14 2.66
CA THR A 63 -15.75 -9.37 3.25
C THR A 63 -15.98 -9.46 4.77
N GLY A 64 -16.46 -8.39 5.41
CA GLY A 64 -16.53 -8.30 6.87
C GLY A 64 -15.16 -8.22 7.55
N VAL A 65 -14.09 -7.88 6.82
CA VAL A 65 -12.71 -7.80 7.30
C VAL A 65 -12.09 -6.45 6.93
N VAL A 66 -11.36 -5.85 7.86
CA VAL A 66 -10.62 -4.60 7.61
C VAL A 66 -9.35 -4.91 6.80
N PRO A 67 -9.09 -4.23 5.66
CA PRO A 67 -7.94 -4.48 4.81
C PRO A 67 -6.59 -4.26 5.48
N GLY A 68 -5.62 -5.11 5.15
CA GLY A 68 -4.22 -5.01 5.53
C GLY A 68 -3.29 -4.60 4.38
N ALA A 69 -2.00 -4.55 4.67
CA ALA A 69 -0.96 -3.96 3.82
C ALA A 69 -0.74 -4.65 2.45
N SER A 70 -1.27 -5.86 2.24
CA SER A 70 -1.20 -6.59 0.97
C SER A 70 -2.50 -6.52 0.17
N ASP A 71 -3.59 -6.05 0.76
CA ASP A 71 -4.92 -6.17 0.16
C ASP A 71 -5.17 -5.13 -0.92
N GLN A 72 -6.09 -5.47 -1.82
CA GLN A 72 -6.59 -4.56 -2.85
C GLN A 72 -7.91 -3.96 -2.38
N VAL A 73 -7.87 -2.66 -2.09
CA VAL A 73 -9.03 -1.91 -1.64
C VAL A 73 -9.72 -1.23 -2.81
N ILE A 74 -11.03 -1.42 -2.91
CA ILE A 74 -11.90 -0.68 -3.82
C ILE A 74 -12.78 0.26 -3.00
N ILE A 75 -12.75 1.56 -3.30
CA ILE A 75 -13.63 2.56 -2.68
C ILE A 75 -14.57 3.12 -3.76
N PRO A 76 -15.86 2.72 -3.74
CA PRO A 76 -16.87 3.31 -4.61
C PRO A 76 -17.48 4.60 -4.04
N GLU A 77 -18.27 5.30 -4.86
CA GLU A 77 -19.16 6.35 -4.36
C GLU A 77 -20.27 5.73 -3.50
N VAL A 78 -20.28 6.07 -2.21
CA VAL A 78 -21.26 5.61 -1.22
C VAL A 78 -21.63 6.73 -0.25
N THR A 79 -22.76 6.59 0.42
CA THR A 79 -23.25 7.57 1.41
C THR A 79 -22.25 7.82 2.54
N ASN A 80 -21.71 6.76 3.13
CA ASN A 80 -20.71 6.85 4.20
C ASN A 80 -19.33 6.60 3.60
N SER A 81 -18.69 7.66 3.11
CA SER A 81 -17.31 7.57 2.66
C SER A 81 -16.37 7.16 3.80
N PRO A 82 -15.31 6.39 3.54
CA PRO A 82 -14.36 5.96 4.56
C PRO A 82 -13.61 7.14 5.17
N ARG A 83 -13.40 7.03 6.48
CA ARG A 83 -12.63 7.94 7.30
C ARG A 83 -11.67 7.14 8.17
N LEU A 84 -10.38 7.48 8.11
CA LEU A 84 -9.35 6.79 8.89
C LEU A 84 -9.47 7.08 10.39
N ASP A 85 -9.12 6.07 11.19
CA ASP A 85 -9.06 6.07 12.65
C ASP A 85 -7.62 6.06 13.19
N GLN A 86 -6.66 5.68 12.34
CA GLN A 86 -5.23 5.60 12.60
C GLN A 86 -4.48 5.53 11.26
N ASP A 87 -3.14 5.47 11.29
CA ASP A 87 -2.35 5.19 10.09
C ASP A 87 -2.76 3.84 9.49
N ARG A 88 -3.01 3.80 8.18
CA ARG A 88 -3.40 2.58 7.46
C ARG A 88 -2.50 2.32 6.28
N GLN A 89 -2.39 1.05 5.91
CA GLN A 89 -1.60 0.61 4.77
C GLN A 89 -2.35 -0.46 4.00
N VAL A 90 -2.32 -0.37 2.67
CA VAL A 90 -2.92 -1.32 1.74
C VAL A 90 -1.96 -1.64 0.60
N GLY A 91 -2.20 -2.74 -0.09
CA GLY A 91 -1.46 -3.11 -1.30
C GLY A 91 -1.83 -2.17 -2.44
N THR A 92 -3.09 -2.24 -2.85
CA THR A 92 -3.65 -1.43 -3.94
C THR A 92 -4.82 -0.60 -3.42
N LEU A 93 -4.96 0.63 -3.91
CA LEU A 93 -6.15 1.44 -3.74
C LEU A 93 -6.71 1.80 -5.12
N ASN A 94 -7.95 1.38 -5.39
CA ASN A 94 -8.71 1.78 -6.55
C ASN A 94 -9.96 2.57 -6.10
N MET A 95 -10.00 3.84 -6.45
CA MET A 95 -11.11 4.74 -6.14
C MET A 95 -11.91 5.02 -7.42
N THR A 96 -13.18 4.63 -7.43
CA THR A 96 -14.05 4.83 -8.60
C THR A 96 -14.48 6.29 -8.72
N ASP A 97 -15.14 6.62 -9.84
CA ASP A 97 -15.70 7.96 -10.10
C ASP A 97 -16.47 8.49 -8.89
N ASN A 98 -16.17 9.74 -8.51
CA ASN A 98 -16.82 10.51 -7.44
C ASN A 98 -16.71 9.91 -6.02
N SER A 99 -15.90 8.89 -5.82
CA SER A 99 -15.62 8.36 -4.47
C SER A 99 -14.84 9.35 -3.61
N SER A 100 -14.88 9.17 -2.29
CA SER A 100 -14.19 10.03 -1.33
C SER A 100 -13.50 9.20 -0.25
N LEU A 101 -12.37 9.70 0.27
CA LEU A 101 -11.62 9.12 1.38
C LEU A 101 -11.06 10.26 2.26
N ASP A 102 -11.43 10.25 3.54
CA ASP A 102 -10.92 11.19 4.55
C ASP A 102 -9.82 10.52 5.40
N LEU A 103 -8.61 11.09 5.38
CA LEU A 103 -7.48 10.55 6.13
C LEU A 103 -7.47 10.98 7.61
N SER A 104 -8.36 11.86 8.06
CA SER A 104 -8.45 12.36 9.45
C SER A 104 -7.12 12.89 10.04
N ASN A 105 -6.19 13.36 9.20
CA ASN A 105 -4.81 13.73 9.57
C ASN A 105 -3.84 12.57 9.85
N PHE A 106 -4.22 11.33 9.53
CA PHE A 106 -3.34 10.17 9.53
C PHE A 106 -2.62 9.98 8.19
N THR A 107 -1.70 9.03 8.18
CA THR A 107 -1.01 8.58 6.97
C THR A 107 -1.74 7.38 6.35
N PHE A 108 -2.07 7.48 5.06
CA PHE A 108 -2.53 6.35 4.26
C PHE A 108 -1.46 5.90 3.29
N THR A 109 -0.98 4.67 3.43
CA THR A 109 0.10 4.12 2.60
C THR A 109 -0.42 3.10 1.59
N VAL A 110 -0.12 3.33 0.31
CA VAL A 110 -0.43 2.41 -0.80
C VAL A 110 0.87 1.83 -1.36
N ASN A 111 1.07 0.52 -1.20
CA ASN A 111 2.35 -0.15 -1.46
C ASN A 111 2.63 -0.49 -2.93
N GLU A 112 1.58 -0.74 -3.70
CA GLU A 112 1.68 -1.32 -5.04
C GLU A 112 1.12 -0.40 -6.11
N ARG A 113 -0.14 0.00 -5.98
CA ARG A 113 -0.83 0.76 -7.01
C ARG A 113 -1.91 1.63 -6.41
N LEU A 114 -1.83 2.93 -6.67
CA LEU A 114 -2.88 3.89 -6.42
C LEU A 114 -3.47 4.33 -7.76
N GLU A 115 -4.77 4.15 -7.91
CA GLU A 115 -5.56 4.65 -9.03
C GLU A 115 -6.80 5.36 -8.46
N SER A 116 -6.99 6.63 -8.84
CA SER A 116 -8.22 7.33 -8.50
C SER A 116 -8.75 8.15 -9.67
N ARG A 117 -10.07 8.16 -9.80
CA ARG A 117 -10.76 8.87 -10.88
C ARG A 117 -11.91 9.68 -10.31
N ARG A 118 -11.93 10.98 -10.59
CA ARG A 118 -12.93 11.95 -10.08
C ARG A 118 -13.12 11.89 -8.56
N ALA A 119 -12.12 11.36 -7.85
CA ALA A 119 -12.21 11.08 -6.43
C ALA A 119 -11.71 12.27 -5.61
N VAL A 120 -12.12 12.33 -4.35
CA VAL A 120 -11.59 13.26 -3.36
C VAL A 120 -10.80 12.49 -2.31
N ILE A 121 -9.53 12.85 -2.11
CA ILE A 121 -8.75 12.36 -0.96
C ILE A 121 -8.43 13.57 -0.10
N ALA A 122 -8.89 13.59 1.14
CA ALA A 122 -8.86 14.76 2.00
C ALA A 122 -8.14 14.50 3.33
N ASN A 123 -7.50 15.55 3.85
CA ASN A 123 -6.79 15.58 5.12
C ASN A 123 -5.56 14.65 5.17
N GLY A 124 -4.67 14.84 6.15
CA GLY A 124 -3.51 13.97 6.37
C GLY A 124 -2.52 13.84 5.21
N THR A 125 -1.87 12.68 5.16
CA THR A 125 -0.78 12.39 4.21
C THR A 125 -1.06 11.10 3.44
N LEU A 126 -1.07 11.19 2.11
CA LEU A 126 -1.17 10.06 1.20
C LEU A 126 0.24 9.65 0.75
N LYS A 127 0.64 8.43 1.09
CA LYS A 127 1.89 7.81 0.62
C LYS A 127 1.61 6.81 -0.49
N ALA A 128 2.29 6.96 -1.61
CA ALA A 128 2.14 6.06 -2.76
C ALA A 128 3.47 5.48 -3.19
N PHE A 129 3.52 4.17 -3.39
CA PHE A 129 4.69 3.45 -3.86
C PHE A 129 4.41 2.76 -5.20
N LYS A 130 5.48 2.61 -6.00
CA LYS A 130 5.50 1.93 -7.32
C LYS A 130 4.64 2.59 -8.40
N TYR A 131 3.33 2.70 -8.25
CA TYR A 131 2.42 3.23 -9.26
C TYR A 131 1.39 4.19 -8.65
N CYS A 132 1.27 5.39 -9.22
CA CYS A 132 0.31 6.40 -8.78
C CYS A 132 -0.30 7.11 -9.99
N SER A 133 -1.61 6.99 -10.16
CA SER A 133 -2.35 7.62 -11.24
C SER A 133 -3.63 8.28 -10.72
N PHE A 134 -3.82 9.53 -11.11
CA PHE A 134 -5.02 10.30 -10.86
C PHE A 134 -5.67 10.69 -12.20
N ALA A 135 -6.99 10.87 -12.18
CA ALA A 135 -7.75 11.35 -13.33
C ALA A 135 -8.94 12.22 -12.87
N TRP A 136 -8.86 13.54 -13.06
CA TRP A 136 -9.82 14.55 -12.60
C TRP A 136 -10.09 14.49 -11.08
N ALA A 137 -9.10 14.07 -10.29
CA ALA A 137 -9.23 13.94 -8.84
C ALA A 137 -8.96 15.27 -8.12
N THR A 138 -9.42 15.37 -6.87
CA THR A 138 -9.04 16.45 -5.94
C THR A 138 -8.29 15.86 -4.76
N ILE A 139 -7.02 16.24 -4.63
CA ILE A 139 -6.13 15.79 -3.55
C ILE A 139 -5.97 16.95 -2.57
N ASN A 140 -6.76 16.91 -1.50
CA ASN A 140 -6.68 17.81 -0.35
C ASN A 140 -5.95 17.15 0.83
N ALA A 141 -4.88 16.41 0.52
CA ALA A 141 -3.98 15.74 1.44
C ALA A 141 -2.54 15.98 0.96
N GLU A 142 -1.57 15.98 1.86
CA GLU A 142 -0.16 15.98 1.45
C GLU A 142 0.13 14.70 0.66
N LEU A 143 0.82 14.82 -0.48
CA LEU A 143 1.19 13.67 -1.30
C LEU A 143 2.69 13.41 -1.18
N GLU A 144 3.04 12.24 -0.68
CA GLU A 144 4.42 11.73 -0.66
C GLU A 144 4.51 10.46 -1.52
N ALA A 145 4.98 10.57 -2.75
CA ALA A 145 5.05 9.44 -3.67
C ALA A 145 6.49 9.03 -3.96
N SER A 146 6.73 7.72 -4.02
CA SER A 146 7.99 7.14 -4.48
C SER A 146 7.69 6.04 -5.49
N VAL A 147 7.68 6.40 -6.78
CA VAL A 147 6.99 5.64 -7.84
C VAL A 147 7.84 5.52 -9.10
N SER A 148 7.60 4.46 -9.88
CA SER A 148 8.07 4.36 -11.27
C SER A 148 7.05 4.87 -12.27
N TYR A 149 5.79 5.01 -11.88
CA TYR A 149 4.76 5.63 -12.70
C TYR A 149 4.00 6.71 -11.92
N PHE A 150 3.96 7.92 -12.47
CA PHE A 150 3.20 9.05 -11.96
C PHE A 150 2.40 9.72 -13.08
N HIS A 151 1.08 9.76 -12.94
CA HIS A 151 0.19 10.47 -13.85
C HIS A 151 -0.86 11.24 -13.05
N THR A 152 -1.07 12.51 -13.37
CA THR A 152 -2.03 13.34 -12.62
C THR A 152 -3.38 13.52 -13.31
N GLY A 153 -3.45 13.35 -14.64
CA GLY A 153 -4.68 13.46 -15.43
C GLY A 153 -5.64 14.59 -15.06
N GLU A 154 -5.28 15.87 -15.24
CA GLU A 154 -6.18 17.01 -14.97
C GLU A 154 -6.68 17.09 -13.51
N SER A 155 -5.90 16.63 -12.54
CA SER A 155 -6.27 16.66 -11.13
C SER A 155 -5.84 17.98 -10.46
N THR A 156 -6.45 18.28 -9.31
CA THR A 156 -6.07 19.42 -8.45
C THR A 156 -5.43 18.94 -7.16
N PHE A 157 -4.24 19.44 -6.84
CA PHE A 157 -3.51 19.16 -5.60
C PHE A 157 -3.51 20.42 -4.73
N GLN A 158 -4.26 20.37 -3.62
CA GLN A 158 -4.47 21.53 -2.74
C GLN A 158 -3.40 21.66 -1.64
N LYS A 159 -2.60 20.61 -1.43
CA LYS A 159 -1.56 20.53 -0.40
C LYS A 159 -0.20 20.19 -1.02
N ALA A 160 0.84 20.21 -0.20
CA ALA A 160 2.20 19.97 -0.64
C ALA A 160 2.33 18.62 -1.35
N VAL A 161 3.09 18.60 -2.44
CA VAL A 161 3.35 17.40 -3.22
C VAL A 161 4.85 17.16 -3.26
N LYS A 162 5.26 15.93 -2.92
CA LYS A 162 6.62 15.45 -3.08
C LYS A 162 6.61 14.11 -3.82
N VAL A 163 7.20 14.06 -5.01
CA VAL A 163 7.29 12.85 -5.81
C VAL A 163 8.74 12.51 -6.13
N THR A 164 9.19 11.37 -5.64
CA THR A 164 10.44 10.74 -6.06
C THR A 164 10.15 9.73 -7.17
N TYR A 165 10.64 10.03 -8.36
CA TYR A 165 10.60 9.16 -9.52
C TYR A 165 11.82 8.22 -9.55
N LYS A 166 11.58 6.90 -9.43
CA LYS A 166 12.62 5.85 -9.37
C LYS A 166 12.20 4.53 -10.04
N ILE A 167 13.14 3.64 -10.34
CA ILE A 167 12.85 2.36 -11.03
C ILE A 167 12.42 1.27 -10.05
N TYR A 168 11.40 0.53 -10.45
CA TYR A 168 11.13 -0.82 -9.96
C TYR A 168 11.25 -1.79 -11.13
N ALA A 169 12.06 -2.85 -10.98
CA ALA A 169 12.28 -3.82 -12.06
C ALA A 169 10.95 -4.49 -12.45
N GLY A 170 10.68 -4.56 -13.75
CA GLY A 170 9.48 -5.21 -14.30
C GLY A 170 8.18 -4.40 -14.21
N LEU A 171 8.22 -3.12 -13.80
CA LEU A 171 7.04 -2.26 -13.76
C LEU A 171 6.99 -1.26 -14.92
N SER A 172 5.78 -0.78 -15.22
CA SER A 172 5.57 0.34 -16.13
C SER A 172 6.27 1.60 -15.60
N ASN A 173 6.82 2.38 -16.53
CA ASN A 173 7.49 3.63 -16.23
C ASN A 173 6.80 4.81 -16.92
N GLY A 174 6.72 5.95 -16.25
CA GLY A 174 6.19 7.17 -16.84
C GLY A 174 6.03 8.29 -15.81
N PHE A 175 6.22 9.53 -16.24
CA PHE A 175 5.98 10.69 -15.41
C PHE A 175 5.26 11.73 -16.26
N SER A 176 4.08 12.18 -15.84
CA SER A 176 3.31 13.18 -16.60
C SER A 176 2.35 13.96 -15.70
N VAL A 177 2.29 15.28 -15.92
CA VAL A 177 1.43 16.19 -15.15
C VAL A 177 0.45 17.00 -16.03
N PRO A 178 -0.33 16.35 -16.91
CA PRO A 178 -1.11 17.09 -17.90
C PRO A 178 -2.18 17.94 -17.25
N THR A 179 -2.14 19.26 -17.50
CA THR A 179 -3.23 20.22 -17.22
C THR A 179 -3.74 20.20 -15.77
N SER A 180 -2.94 19.69 -14.84
CA SER A 180 -3.25 19.63 -13.42
C SER A 180 -2.87 20.92 -12.72
N VAL A 181 -3.54 21.20 -11.61
CA VAL A 181 -3.27 22.40 -10.79
C VAL A 181 -2.63 21.99 -9.47
N PHE A 182 -1.57 22.68 -9.09
CA PHE A 182 -0.87 22.51 -7.81
C PHE A 182 -0.94 23.83 -7.05
N GLU A 183 -1.70 23.83 -5.96
CA GLU A 183 -1.97 25.03 -5.15
C GLU A 183 -0.86 25.32 -4.14
N ALA A 184 0.00 24.34 -3.82
CA ALA A 184 1.05 24.45 -2.81
C ALA A 184 2.43 24.05 -3.38
N VAL A 185 3.48 24.20 -2.55
CA VAL A 185 4.84 23.75 -2.87
C VAL A 185 4.84 22.34 -3.45
N THR A 186 5.48 22.20 -4.62
CA THR A 186 5.61 20.93 -5.31
C THR A 186 7.08 20.61 -5.55
N GLU A 187 7.52 19.44 -5.11
CA GLU A 187 8.87 18.90 -5.29
C GLU A 187 8.82 17.63 -6.13
N PHE A 188 9.52 17.63 -7.27
CA PHE A 188 9.76 16.42 -8.07
C PHE A 188 11.24 16.09 -8.07
N ILE A 189 11.55 14.85 -7.68
CA ILE A 189 12.91 14.34 -7.56
C ILE A 189 13.07 13.19 -8.55
N GLN A 190 14.03 13.31 -9.45
CA GLN A 190 14.47 12.23 -10.31
C GLN A 190 15.67 11.53 -9.67
N GLU A 191 15.48 10.30 -9.20
CA GLU A 191 16.57 9.42 -8.73
C GLU A 191 16.98 8.39 -9.79
N ARG A 192 16.31 8.40 -10.95
CA ARG A 192 16.56 7.51 -12.09
C ARG A 192 17.37 8.19 -13.19
N GLY A 193 18.35 7.47 -13.75
CA GLY A 193 19.13 7.89 -14.91
C GLY A 193 18.68 7.25 -16.23
N ASP A 194 17.49 7.56 -16.74
CA ASP A 194 17.04 7.08 -18.04
C ASP A 194 16.70 8.20 -19.02
N ASN A 195 16.49 7.85 -20.28
CA ASN A 195 16.25 8.81 -21.35
C ASN A 195 14.85 9.47 -21.27
N TRP A 196 13.96 9.00 -20.40
CA TRP A 196 12.60 9.52 -20.23
C TRP A 196 12.57 10.30 -18.91
N GLY A 197 13.02 11.56 -18.99
CA GLY A 197 13.06 12.48 -17.85
C GLY A 197 11.68 12.82 -17.27
N LEU A 198 11.67 13.65 -16.23
CA LEU A 198 10.43 14.23 -15.71
C LEU A 198 9.74 15.06 -16.80
N ASN A 199 8.59 14.59 -17.31
CA ASN A 199 7.76 15.39 -18.21
C ASN A 199 6.77 16.21 -17.36
N VAL A 200 7.15 17.46 -17.12
CA VAL A 200 6.39 18.41 -16.29
C VAL A 200 5.55 19.36 -17.17
N THR A 201 5.12 18.90 -18.35
CA THR A 201 4.40 19.75 -19.31
C THR A 201 2.92 19.88 -18.97
N GLY A 202 2.41 21.11 -18.98
CA GLY A 202 0.98 21.43 -18.87
C GLY A 202 0.44 21.62 -17.46
N GLY A 203 1.20 21.29 -16.41
CA GLY A 203 0.80 21.57 -15.03
C GLY A 203 0.85 23.07 -14.71
N THR A 204 -0.13 23.55 -13.95
CA THR A 204 -0.15 24.91 -13.38
C THR A 204 0.31 24.85 -11.92
N PHE A 205 1.40 25.54 -11.58
CA PHE A 205 1.95 25.59 -10.22
C PHE A 205 1.74 26.99 -9.65
N LYS A 206 0.93 27.12 -8.60
CA LYS A 206 0.56 28.42 -7.99
C LYS A 206 1.60 28.92 -6.99
N GLU A 207 2.35 28.00 -6.39
CA GLU A 207 3.49 28.31 -5.52
C GLU A 207 4.81 27.84 -6.17
N LYS A 208 5.78 27.40 -5.36
CA LYS A 208 7.12 27.01 -5.80
C LYS A 208 7.13 25.59 -6.35
N LEU A 209 7.64 25.43 -7.58
CA LEU A 209 8.06 24.15 -8.14
C LEU A 209 9.57 23.93 -7.89
N ILE A 210 9.92 22.79 -7.31
CA ILE A 210 11.30 22.34 -7.07
C ILE A 210 11.54 21.09 -7.91
N LEU A 211 12.58 21.11 -8.74
CA LEU A 211 13.00 19.98 -9.53
C LEU A 211 14.42 19.59 -9.13
N THR A 212 14.59 18.37 -8.66
CA THR A 212 15.87 17.83 -8.24
C THR A 212 16.22 16.65 -9.12
N ASN A 213 17.41 16.64 -9.72
CA ASN A 213 17.95 15.46 -10.38
C ASN A 213 19.14 14.94 -9.58
N SER A 214 18.93 13.81 -8.92
CA SER A 214 19.95 13.09 -8.15
C SER A 214 20.53 11.92 -8.94
N SER A 215 20.19 11.80 -10.23
CA SER A 215 20.63 10.73 -11.12
C SER A 215 21.81 11.13 -12.00
N THR A 216 22.40 10.15 -12.66
CA THR A 216 23.47 10.34 -13.65
C THR A 216 22.98 10.72 -15.05
N ALA A 217 21.66 10.74 -15.32
CA ALA A 217 21.13 11.12 -16.64
C ALA A 217 20.75 12.60 -16.71
N ILE A 218 20.91 13.19 -17.90
CA ILE A 218 20.73 14.64 -18.14
C ILE A 218 19.48 14.85 -18.99
N PHE A 219 18.27 14.77 -18.44
CA PHE A 219 17.08 15.33 -19.11
C PHE A 219 16.00 15.64 -18.08
N ILE A 220 15.79 16.92 -17.79
CA ILE A 220 14.52 17.42 -17.24
C ILE A 220 13.88 18.21 -18.39
N VAL A 221 12.73 17.75 -18.89
CA VAL A 221 11.97 18.51 -19.88
C VAL A 221 10.91 19.29 -19.12
N VAL A 222 11.19 20.58 -18.91
CA VAL A 222 10.20 21.51 -18.36
C VAL A 222 9.71 22.39 -19.51
N VAL A 223 8.45 22.21 -19.90
CA VAL A 223 7.73 23.21 -20.70
C VAL A 223 6.62 23.73 -19.82
N LEU A 224 6.91 24.81 -19.08
CA LEU A 224 5.90 25.53 -18.31
C LEU A 224 5.07 26.36 -19.29
N ALA A 225 3.76 26.15 -19.30
CA ALA A 225 2.84 27.13 -19.86
C ALA A 225 2.51 28.13 -18.75
N TYR A 226 2.76 29.42 -19.02
CA TYR A 226 2.39 30.53 -18.14
C TYR A 226 0.89 30.82 -18.22
#